data_AF-A0A317XKD1-F1
#
_entry.id   AF-A0A317XKD1-F1
#
_cell.length_a   1.000
_cell.length_b   1.000
_cell.length_c   1.000
_cell.angle_alpha   90.00
_cell.angle_beta   90.00
_cell.angle_gamma   90.00
#
_symmetry.space_group_name_H-M   'P 1'
#
loop_
_entity.id
_entity.type
_entity.pdbx_description
1 polymer ?
#
loop_
_entity_poly.entity_id
_entity_poly.type
_entity_poly.pdbx_seq_one_letter_code
_entity_poly.pdbx_strand_id
1 'polypeptide(L)'
;MSTTVGTPLIPERPASTSYWKNDYQQVADDLINRLLTLRSETEGGWQDRGTSDGTQCLIYPRSPEEPLSMLPMFMGKTRVEGLTPLEIFSGIRVTGFRMMWDTRVQSAHIIRAFSMHEFLFYLTWRGIGPIYSPRDVAGIQAFRCWNQRGEQQTIPDFSTSNIILGYKGLDDVPGIPASVEGCVRANIIKAAFYIEQRDNGCDLTYIGHVDLAWAIPGYIMTTLTNELPRSAARLRDALGTFGVPPVLIDRQGCLALQYLACNPETRQISLFATIRQAGTANLYLDYTKMFTKGVVVSNILGSAATTVNVRESFTSEDGQPRRMLALDLSPEGTGGEFRLIIDAADKEGPDSGTGPGWW
;
A
#
# COMPACT_ATOMS: atom_id res chain seq x y z
N MET A 1 -4.48 24.26 -27.20
CA MET A 1 -3.73 24.88 -26.09
C MET A 1 -2.59 23.92 -25.77
N SER A 2 -1.35 24.39 -25.82
CA SER A 2 -0.17 23.57 -25.51
C SER A 2 -0.16 23.28 -24.01
N THR A 3 -0.64 22.11 -23.61
CA THR A 3 -0.49 21.62 -22.23
C THR A 3 1.00 21.40 -21.99
N THR A 4 1.59 22.20 -21.12
CA THR A 4 2.98 22.06 -20.71
C THR A 4 3.18 20.67 -20.12
N VAL A 5 3.90 19.82 -20.85
CA VAL A 5 4.28 18.49 -20.36
C VAL A 5 5.24 18.71 -19.20
N GLY A 6 4.92 18.15 -18.03
CA GLY A 6 5.71 18.32 -16.82
C GLY A 6 6.26 17.00 -16.30
N THR A 7 7.25 17.10 -15.42
CA THR A 7 7.73 15.97 -14.61
C THR A 7 7.06 16.01 -13.23
N PRO A 8 6.51 14.88 -12.73
CA PRO A 8 6.03 14.79 -11.36
C PRO A 8 7.11 15.19 -10.35
N LEU A 9 6.79 16.09 -9.44
CA LEU A 9 7.67 16.43 -8.32
C LEU A 9 7.44 15.43 -7.18
N ILE A 10 8.30 14.42 -7.11
CA ILE A 10 8.25 13.41 -6.05
C ILE A 10 9.05 13.91 -4.84
N PRO A 11 8.42 14.14 -3.68
CA PRO A 11 9.13 14.63 -2.51
C PRO A 11 9.95 13.52 -1.86
N GLU A 12 11.16 13.86 -1.41
CA GLU A 12 11.94 12.98 -0.53
C GLU A 12 11.33 12.87 0.88
N ARG A 13 10.57 13.91 1.27
CA ARG A 13 9.91 14.04 2.57
C ARG A 13 8.40 14.29 2.39
N PRO A 14 7.59 13.22 2.24
CA PRO A 14 6.15 13.36 2.06
C PRO A 14 5.43 13.84 3.33
N ALA A 15 5.99 13.58 4.51
CA ALA A 15 5.59 14.25 5.74
C ALA A 15 6.52 15.45 6.00
N SER A 16 6.03 16.47 6.71
CA SER A 16 6.90 17.55 7.20
C SER A 16 7.64 17.08 8.47
N THR A 17 7.95 17.98 9.41
CA THR A 17 8.37 17.56 10.77
C THR A 17 7.24 16.87 11.55
N SER A 18 6.01 17.00 11.06
CA SER A 18 4.82 16.26 11.46
C SER A 18 4.00 15.90 10.22
N TYR A 19 2.92 15.14 10.39
CA TYR A 19 1.94 14.96 9.32
C TYR A 19 1.29 16.29 8.93
N TRP A 20 1.01 16.45 7.64
CA TRP A 20 0.29 17.61 7.14
C TRP A 20 -1.16 17.59 7.60
N LYS A 21 -1.78 18.76 7.72
CA LYS A 21 -3.24 18.82 7.84
C LYS A 21 -3.87 18.19 6.59
N ASN A 22 -4.90 17.36 6.79
CA ASN A 22 -5.64 16.76 5.68
C ASN A 22 -6.65 17.76 5.10
N ASP A 23 -6.21 18.56 4.13
CA ASP A 23 -7.11 19.46 3.39
C ASP A 23 -8.10 18.71 2.48
N TYR A 24 -7.93 17.39 2.33
CA TYR A 24 -8.76 16.49 1.53
C TYR A 24 -9.62 15.56 2.41
N GLN A 25 -9.75 15.85 3.70
CA GLN A 25 -10.46 14.99 4.66
C GLN A 25 -11.88 14.65 4.19
N GLN A 26 -12.63 15.64 3.71
CA GLN A 26 -13.99 15.41 3.20
C GLN A 26 -14.01 14.43 2.01
N VAL A 27 -13.05 14.51 1.10
CA VAL A 27 -12.95 13.59 -0.04
C VAL A 27 -12.63 12.17 0.43
N ALA A 28 -11.75 12.04 1.43
CA ALA A 28 -11.43 10.75 2.03
C ALA A 28 -12.63 10.13 2.75
N ASP A 29 -13.37 10.92 3.53
CA ASP A 29 -14.58 10.47 4.24
C ASP A 29 -15.68 10.08 3.26
N ASP A 30 -15.94 10.89 2.22
CA ASP A 30 -16.91 10.58 1.17
C ASP A 30 -16.56 9.30 0.41
N LEU A 31 -15.26 9.08 0.14
CA LEU A 31 -14.79 7.84 -0.47
C LEU A 31 -15.09 6.64 0.45
N ILE A 32 -14.69 6.70 1.72
CA ILE A 32 -14.92 5.62 2.69
C ILE A 32 -16.40 5.32 2.85
N ASN A 33 -17.25 6.35 3.00
CA ASN A 33 -18.69 6.18 3.15
C ASN A 33 -19.30 5.46 1.94
N ARG A 34 -18.89 5.82 0.72
CA ARG A 34 -19.31 5.11 -0.50
C ARG A 34 -18.79 3.68 -0.55
N LEU A 35 -17.57 3.42 -0.07
CA LEU A 35 -17.01 2.07 -0.05
C LEU A 35 -17.73 1.17 0.96
N LEU A 36 -18.14 1.71 2.11
CA LEU A 36 -18.90 0.96 3.11
C LEU A 36 -20.23 0.42 2.54
N THR A 37 -20.90 1.18 1.68
CA THR A 37 -22.17 0.78 1.06
C THR A 37 -22.02 0.14 -0.32
N LEU A 38 -20.83 0.19 -0.95
CA LEU A 38 -20.61 -0.22 -2.33
C LEU A 38 -21.05 -1.67 -2.59
N ARG A 39 -20.71 -2.60 -1.69
CA ARG A 39 -21.02 -4.02 -1.87
C ARG A 39 -22.53 -4.31 -1.83
N SER A 40 -23.27 -3.62 -0.96
CA SER A 40 -24.74 -3.72 -0.91
C SER A 40 -25.41 -3.01 -2.08
N GLU A 41 -24.92 -1.83 -2.47
CA GLU A 41 -25.49 -1.06 -3.60
C GLU A 41 -25.33 -1.75 -4.96
N THR A 42 -24.32 -2.61 -5.08
CA THR A 42 -24.00 -3.34 -6.33
C THR A 42 -24.43 -4.80 -6.27
N GLU A 43 -25.15 -5.20 -5.23
CA GLU A 43 -25.64 -6.56 -5.06
C GLU A 43 -26.53 -6.98 -6.24
N GLY A 44 -26.36 -8.21 -6.72
CA GLY A 44 -27.11 -8.74 -7.86
C GLY A 44 -26.68 -8.25 -9.25
N GLY A 45 -25.88 -7.18 -9.36
CA GLY A 45 -25.40 -6.67 -10.66
C GLY A 45 -24.07 -7.28 -11.15
N TRP A 46 -23.39 -8.05 -10.29
CA TRP A 46 -22.10 -8.68 -10.63
C TRP A 46 -22.28 -9.92 -11.50
N GLN A 47 -21.53 -9.98 -12.61
CA GLN A 47 -21.40 -11.15 -13.46
C GLN A 47 -20.18 -11.97 -13.03
N ASP A 48 -20.40 -13.21 -12.65
CA ASP A 48 -19.32 -14.16 -12.36
C ASP A 48 -18.60 -14.56 -13.66
N ARG A 49 -17.28 -14.41 -13.66
CA ARG A 49 -16.38 -14.80 -14.78
C ARG A 49 -15.61 -16.08 -14.47
N GLY A 50 -15.96 -16.77 -13.39
CA GLY A 50 -15.35 -17.99 -12.91
C GLY A 50 -14.27 -17.73 -11.86
N THR A 51 -13.60 -18.82 -11.50
CA THR A 51 -12.48 -18.80 -10.54
C THR A 51 -11.17 -19.04 -11.27
N SER A 52 -10.17 -18.21 -10.99
CA SER A 52 -8.81 -18.37 -11.51
C SER A 52 -7.83 -18.21 -10.35
N ASP A 53 -6.90 -19.15 -10.19
CA ASP A 53 -5.91 -19.19 -9.10
C ASP A 53 -6.55 -19.02 -7.71
N GLY A 54 -7.69 -19.68 -7.46
CA GLY A 54 -8.42 -19.57 -6.19
C GLY A 54 -8.99 -18.18 -5.91
N THR A 55 -9.17 -17.35 -6.95
CA THR A 55 -9.82 -16.04 -6.87
C THR A 55 -11.07 -16.02 -7.73
N GLN A 56 -12.23 -15.75 -7.12
CA GLN A 56 -13.46 -15.51 -7.86
C GLN A 56 -13.36 -14.15 -8.55
N CYS A 57 -13.57 -14.14 -9.86
CA CYS A 57 -13.46 -12.95 -10.70
C CYS A 57 -14.85 -12.48 -11.11
N LEU A 58 -15.20 -11.25 -10.75
CA LEU A 58 -16.54 -10.68 -10.94
C LEU A 58 -16.43 -9.38 -11.73
N ILE A 59 -17.37 -9.14 -12.64
CA ILE A 59 -17.45 -7.93 -13.44
C ILE A 59 -18.84 -7.32 -13.30
N TYR A 60 -18.91 -6.05 -12.94
CA TYR A 60 -20.13 -5.26 -12.98
C TYR A 60 -20.15 -4.52 -14.33
N PRO A 61 -21.08 -4.85 -15.24
CA PRO A 61 -21.12 -4.27 -16.58
C PRO A 61 -21.23 -2.75 -16.56
N ARG A 62 -20.66 -2.11 -17.59
CA ARG A 62 -20.82 -0.68 -17.78
C ARG A 62 -22.27 -0.33 -18.08
N SER A 63 -22.71 0.82 -17.59
CA SER A 63 -23.94 1.46 -18.09
C SER A 63 -23.74 1.91 -19.54
N PRO A 64 -24.77 1.87 -20.41
CA PRO A 64 -24.69 2.43 -21.77
C PRO A 64 -24.29 3.92 -21.82
N GLU A 65 -24.48 4.66 -20.73
CA GLU A 65 -24.14 6.08 -20.62
C GLU A 65 -22.66 6.31 -20.23
N GLU A 66 -21.95 5.29 -19.77
CA GLU A 66 -20.55 5.41 -19.37
C GLU A 66 -19.62 5.49 -20.61
N PRO A 67 -18.56 6.33 -20.55
CA PRO A 67 -17.67 6.51 -21.68
C PRO A 67 -16.89 5.23 -22.01
N LEU A 68 -16.52 5.07 -23.29
CA LEU A 68 -15.77 3.90 -23.75
C LEU A 68 -14.34 3.82 -23.18
N SER A 69 -13.86 4.90 -22.54
CA SER A 69 -12.60 4.95 -21.79
C SER A 69 -12.69 4.36 -20.38
N MET A 70 -13.91 4.15 -19.88
CA MET A 70 -14.15 3.56 -18.56
C MET A 70 -14.10 2.03 -18.65
N LEU A 71 -13.42 1.42 -17.69
CA LEU A 71 -13.49 -0.03 -17.47
C LEU A 71 -14.81 -0.38 -16.78
N PRO A 72 -15.44 -1.53 -17.08
CA PRO A 72 -16.44 -2.07 -16.18
C PRO A 72 -15.82 -2.23 -14.79
N MET A 73 -16.63 -2.04 -13.77
CA MET A 73 -16.19 -2.34 -12.42
C MET A 73 -15.79 -3.81 -12.33
N PHE A 74 -14.70 -4.07 -11.64
CA PHE A 74 -14.18 -5.42 -11.50
C PHE A 74 -13.93 -5.72 -10.03
N MET A 75 -14.05 -7.00 -9.67
CA MET A 75 -13.84 -7.47 -8.31
C MET A 75 -13.15 -8.83 -8.32
N GLY A 76 -12.12 -8.97 -7.47
CA GLY A 76 -11.49 -10.24 -7.15
C GLY A 76 -11.73 -10.59 -5.69
N LYS A 77 -12.25 -11.80 -5.41
CA LYS A 77 -12.41 -12.32 -4.06
C LYS A 77 -11.52 -13.54 -3.85
N THR A 78 -10.71 -13.54 -2.80
CA THR A 78 -9.91 -14.70 -2.43
C THR A 78 -9.81 -14.85 -0.92
N ARG A 79 -9.33 -16.02 -0.50
CA ARG A 79 -9.07 -16.37 0.89
C ARG A 79 -7.57 -16.35 1.12
N VAL A 80 -7.14 -15.69 2.20
CA VAL A 80 -5.75 -15.68 2.65
C VAL A 80 -5.68 -16.42 3.98
N GLU A 81 -5.06 -17.59 4.00
CA GLU A 81 -4.97 -18.42 5.21
C GLU A 81 -3.78 -18.02 6.08
N GLY A 82 -3.95 -18.11 7.40
CA GLY A 82 -2.87 -17.95 8.39
C GLY A 82 -2.38 -16.51 8.62
N LEU A 83 -2.91 -15.53 7.89
CA LEU A 83 -2.49 -14.12 8.00
C LEU A 83 -3.61 -13.24 8.57
N THR A 84 -3.21 -12.27 9.38
CA THR A 84 -4.07 -11.23 9.96
C THR A 84 -4.33 -10.08 8.97
N PRO A 85 -5.35 -9.24 9.20
CA PRO A 85 -5.61 -8.08 8.36
C PRO A 85 -4.43 -7.12 8.27
N LEU A 86 -3.72 -6.91 9.39
CA LEU A 86 -2.53 -6.08 9.45
C LEU A 86 -1.42 -6.56 8.50
N GLU A 87 -1.20 -7.89 8.48
CA GLU A 87 -0.16 -8.52 7.67
C GLU A 87 -0.49 -8.46 6.17
N ILE A 88 -1.77 -8.62 5.80
CA ILE A 88 -2.19 -8.45 4.40
C ILE A 88 -2.11 -6.98 3.97
N PHE A 89 -2.52 -6.07 4.86
CA PHE A 89 -2.44 -4.63 4.63
C PHE A 89 -1.01 -4.17 4.34
N SER A 90 -0.01 -4.71 5.05
CA SER A 90 1.39 -4.33 4.81
C SER A 90 1.88 -4.75 3.42
N GLY A 91 1.43 -5.89 2.92
CA GLY A 91 1.68 -6.34 1.54
C GLY A 91 1.15 -5.38 0.48
N ILE A 92 0.10 -4.61 0.78
CA ILE A 92 -0.44 -3.56 -0.09
C ILE A 92 0.32 -2.24 0.08
N ARG A 93 0.65 -1.91 1.33
CA ARG A 93 1.16 -0.59 1.72
C ARG A 93 2.64 -0.37 1.41
N VAL A 94 3.47 -1.42 1.49
CA VAL A 94 4.91 -1.34 1.24
C VAL A 94 5.16 -1.36 -0.26
N THR A 95 5.46 -0.21 -0.86
CA THR A 95 5.59 -0.05 -2.32
C THR A 95 6.55 -1.05 -2.96
N GLY A 96 7.72 -1.27 -2.35
CA GLY A 96 8.70 -2.26 -2.83
C GLY A 96 8.12 -3.66 -2.94
N PHE A 97 7.30 -4.05 -1.97
CA PHE A 97 6.61 -5.33 -1.96
C PHE A 97 5.46 -5.36 -2.96
N ARG A 98 4.70 -4.26 -3.08
CA ARG A 98 3.60 -4.13 -4.04
C ARG A 98 4.04 -4.36 -5.48
N MET A 99 5.21 -3.85 -5.87
CA MET A 99 5.74 -4.03 -7.22
C MET A 99 6.04 -5.51 -7.58
N MET A 100 6.17 -6.41 -6.60
CA MET A 100 6.37 -7.84 -6.87
C MET A 100 5.10 -8.54 -7.36
N TRP A 101 3.94 -8.13 -6.86
CA TRP A 101 2.68 -8.82 -7.13
C TRP A 101 1.74 -8.02 -8.03
N ASP A 102 1.85 -6.68 -8.05
CA ASP A 102 1.06 -5.80 -8.89
C ASP A 102 1.75 -5.58 -10.26
N THR A 103 1.52 -6.52 -11.18
CA THR A 103 2.03 -6.55 -12.56
C THR A 103 1.76 -5.29 -13.37
N ARG A 104 0.79 -4.46 -12.97
CA ARG A 104 0.45 -3.23 -13.69
C ARG A 104 1.16 -2.01 -13.13
N VAL A 105 1.46 -1.96 -11.84
CA VAL A 105 2.15 -0.83 -11.22
C VAL A 105 3.62 -0.80 -11.62
N GLN A 106 4.01 0.28 -12.30
CA GLN A 106 5.39 0.56 -12.71
C GLN A 106 6.12 1.37 -11.64
N SER A 107 5.48 2.40 -11.09
CA SER A 107 5.98 3.16 -9.94
C SER A 107 4.83 3.65 -9.07
N ALA A 108 5.10 3.89 -7.79
CA ALA A 108 4.16 4.49 -6.86
C ALA A 108 4.89 5.30 -5.80
N HIS A 109 4.36 6.48 -5.51
CA HIS A 109 4.99 7.47 -4.65
C HIS A 109 3.95 8.12 -3.74
N ILE A 110 4.39 8.45 -2.53
CA ILE A 110 3.62 9.28 -1.61
C ILE A 110 4.01 10.73 -1.90
N ILE A 111 3.03 11.58 -2.21
CA ILE A 111 3.22 12.99 -2.51
C ILE A 111 3.03 13.85 -1.27
N ARG A 112 2.09 13.48 -0.39
CA ARG A 112 1.87 14.20 0.87
C ARG A 112 1.20 13.31 1.88
N ALA A 113 1.79 13.16 3.07
CA ALA A 113 1.27 12.31 4.13
C ALA A 113 0.46 13.10 5.16
N PHE A 114 -0.78 12.68 5.40
CA PHE A 114 -1.66 13.21 6.44
C PHE A 114 -1.68 12.32 7.69
N SER A 115 -1.35 11.06 7.50
CA SER A 115 -1.03 10.09 8.54
C SER A 115 -0.12 9.02 7.95
N MET A 116 0.18 7.97 8.71
CA MET A 116 0.92 6.80 8.20
C MET A 116 0.14 6.05 7.10
N HIS A 117 -1.20 6.15 7.12
CA HIS A 117 -2.10 5.34 6.30
C HIS A 117 -2.99 6.15 5.35
N GLU A 118 -3.03 7.48 5.49
CA GLU A 118 -3.75 8.40 4.60
C GLU A 118 -2.80 9.42 3.98
N PHE A 119 -2.80 9.49 2.65
CA PHE A 119 -1.88 10.33 1.90
C PHE A 119 -2.33 10.57 0.47
N LEU A 120 -1.81 11.64 -0.13
CA LEU A 120 -1.82 11.83 -1.57
C LEU A 120 -0.76 10.94 -2.23
N PHE A 121 -1.13 10.32 -3.33
CA PHE A 121 -0.25 9.44 -4.09
C PHE A 121 -0.11 9.89 -5.54
N TYR A 122 0.98 9.46 -6.15
CA TYR A 122 1.18 9.44 -7.58
C TYR A 122 1.63 8.04 -7.97
N LEU A 123 1.00 7.43 -8.97
CA LEU A 123 1.39 6.13 -9.48
C LEU A 123 1.39 6.11 -11.00
N THR A 124 2.20 5.23 -11.56
CA THR A 124 2.20 4.92 -12.98
C THR A 124 1.85 3.45 -13.20
N TRP A 125 0.98 3.20 -14.16
CA TRP A 125 0.71 1.87 -14.69
C TRP A 125 1.44 1.70 -16.01
N ARG A 126 1.97 0.49 -16.21
CA ARG A 126 2.60 0.08 -17.47
C ARG A 126 1.64 0.30 -18.65
N GLY A 127 2.17 0.33 -19.87
CA GLY A 127 1.37 0.19 -21.09
C GLY A 127 0.98 -1.27 -21.36
N ILE A 128 0.10 -1.53 -22.33
CA ILE A 128 -0.20 -2.87 -22.82
C ILE A 128 0.16 -2.95 -24.30
N GLY A 129 1.17 -3.75 -24.60
CA GLY A 129 1.75 -3.81 -25.93
C GLY A 129 2.34 -2.46 -26.38
N PRO A 130 2.68 -2.33 -27.67
CA PRO A 130 3.32 -1.13 -28.20
C PRO A 130 2.36 0.05 -28.40
N ILE A 131 1.04 -0.19 -28.39
CA ILE A 131 0.03 0.79 -28.84
C ILE A 131 -0.84 1.37 -27.73
N TYR A 132 -0.85 0.77 -26.54
CA TYR A 132 -1.65 1.26 -25.42
C TYR A 132 -0.72 1.83 -24.35
N SER A 133 -0.51 3.16 -24.39
CA SER A 133 0.50 3.90 -23.61
C SER A 133 0.41 3.66 -22.09
N PRO A 134 1.48 3.88 -21.33
CA PRO A 134 1.40 3.97 -19.87
C PRO A 134 0.33 4.95 -19.37
N ARG A 135 -0.18 4.72 -18.17
CA ARG A 135 -1.12 5.63 -17.49
C ARG A 135 -0.46 6.19 -16.26
N ASP A 136 -0.73 7.44 -15.95
CA ASP A 136 -0.46 7.97 -14.62
C ASP A 136 -1.76 8.32 -13.90
N VAL A 137 -1.72 8.26 -12.57
CA VAL A 137 -2.83 8.66 -11.71
C VAL A 137 -2.26 9.38 -10.50
N ALA A 138 -2.87 10.52 -10.16
CA ALA A 138 -2.68 11.19 -8.89
C ALA A 138 -3.98 11.14 -8.10
N GLY A 139 -3.89 10.98 -6.78
CA GLY A 139 -5.10 10.78 -5.98
C GLY A 139 -4.86 10.75 -4.49
N ILE A 140 -5.89 10.33 -3.75
CA ILE A 140 -5.86 10.13 -2.31
C ILE A 140 -6.09 8.66 -1.96
N GLN A 141 -5.29 8.15 -1.03
CA GLN A 141 -5.54 6.91 -0.32
C GLN A 141 -6.22 7.23 1.01
N ALA A 142 -7.39 6.64 1.26
CA ALA A 142 -8.11 6.72 2.52
C ALA A 142 -8.12 5.35 3.22
N PHE A 143 -8.18 5.35 4.55
CA PHE A 143 -8.00 4.14 5.34
C PHE A 143 -8.91 4.12 6.56
N ARG A 144 -9.65 3.04 6.78
CA ARG A 144 -10.35 2.77 8.04
C ARG A 144 -10.10 1.34 8.47
N CYS A 145 -10.05 1.14 9.78
CA CYS A 145 -9.91 -0.18 10.36
C CYS A 145 -10.73 -0.31 11.65
N TRP A 146 -11.11 -1.54 11.99
CA TRP A 146 -11.92 -1.86 13.14
C TRP A 146 -11.41 -3.10 13.86
N ASN A 147 -11.50 -3.11 15.18
CA ASN A 147 -11.20 -4.29 15.99
C ASN A 147 -12.35 -5.31 15.94
N GLN A 148 -12.18 -6.47 16.59
CA GLN A 148 -13.19 -7.53 16.61
C GLN A 148 -14.54 -7.11 17.25
N ARG A 149 -14.56 -6.06 18.07
CA ARG A 149 -15.80 -5.50 18.66
C ARG A 149 -16.54 -4.55 17.71
N GLY A 150 -16.00 -4.30 16.51
CA GLY A 150 -16.53 -3.32 15.57
C GLY A 150 -16.20 -1.87 15.95
N GLU A 151 -15.29 -1.65 16.91
CA GLU A 151 -14.85 -0.31 17.27
C GLU A 151 -13.80 0.16 16.27
N GLN A 152 -13.97 1.38 15.76
CA GLN A 152 -13.02 1.96 14.81
C GLN A 152 -11.68 2.25 15.49
N GLN A 153 -10.59 1.86 14.84
CA GLN A 153 -9.23 2.11 15.25
C GLN A 153 -8.59 3.17 14.32
N THR A 154 -7.76 4.03 14.90
CA THR A 154 -6.96 5.00 14.13
C THR A 154 -5.70 4.36 13.56
N ILE A 155 -5.16 3.35 14.24
CA ILE A 155 -3.90 2.67 13.91
C ILE A 155 -4.20 1.18 13.89
N PRO A 156 -3.94 0.49 12.77
CA PRO A 156 -4.12 -0.95 12.71
C PRO A 156 -3.05 -1.65 13.54
N ASP A 157 -3.44 -2.74 14.18
CA ASP A 157 -2.55 -3.61 14.92
C ASP A 157 -3.05 -5.07 14.88
N PHE A 158 -2.46 -5.95 15.67
CA PHE A 158 -2.85 -7.37 15.67
C PHE A 158 -4.27 -7.63 16.22
N SER A 159 -4.91 -6.65 16.86
CA SER A 159 -6.32 -6.75 17.25
C SER A 159 -7.29 -6.29 16.14
N THR A 160 -6.77 -5.72 15.05
CA THR A 160 -7.56 -5.30 13.90
C THR A 160 -8.18 -6.51 13.21
N SER A 161 -9.49 -6.46 13.04
CA SER A 161 -10.27 -7.51 12.40
C SER A 161 -10.73 -7.15 10.99
N ASN A 162 -10.91 -5.86 10.71
CA ASN A 162 -11.42 -5.39 9.43
C ASN A 162 -10.64 -4.15 8.98
N ILE A 163 -10.28 -4.10 7.69
CA ILE A 163 -9.62 -2.97 7.06
C ILE A 163 -10.33 -2.65 5.74
N ILE A 164 -10.59 -1.38 5.50
CA ILE A 164 -10.96 -0.83 4.20
C ILE A 164 -9.89 0.16 3.79
N LEU A 165 -9.24 -0.13 2.66
CA LEU A 165 -8.24 0.72 2.04
C LEU A 165 -8.75 1.22 0.71
N GLY A 166 -9.10 2.51 0.63
CA GLY A 166 -9.71 3.13 -0.54
C GLY A 166 -8.74 4.00 -1.34
N TYR A 167 -8.97 4.07 -2.65
CA TYR A 167 -8.26 4.97 -3.58
C TYR A 167 -9.25 5.75 -4.44
N LYS A 168 -8.95 7.02 -4.66
CA LYS A 168 -9.68 7.91 -5.57
C LYS A 168 -8.73 8.87 -6.28
N GLY A 169 -8.93 9.08 -7.57
CA GLY A 169 -8.20 10.06 -8.37
C GLY A 169 -8.63 11.48 -8.05
N LEU A 170 -7.69 12.41 -8.17
CA LEU A 170 -7.88 13.84 -7.97
C LEU A 170 -7.39 14.59 -9.20
N ASP A 171 -8.12 15.63 -9.59
CA ASP A 171 -7.76 16.46 -10.75
C ASP A 171 -6.51 17.30 -10.48
N ASP A 172 -6.36 17.78 -9.24
CA ASP A 172 -5.22 18.58 -8.81
C ASP A 172 -4.57 17.99 -7.54
N VAL A 173 -3.28 17.67 -7.66
CA VAL A 173 -2.43 17.20 -6.58
C VAL A 173 -1.15 18.06 -6.60
N PRO A 174 -0.77 18.69 -5.48
CA PRO A 174 0.39 19.58 -5.45
C PRO A 174 1.67 18.92 -5.99
N GLY A 175 2.33 19.59 -6.93
CA GLY A 175 3.57 19.11 -7.54
C GLY A 175 3.38 18.08 -8.66
N ILE A 176 2.14 17.67 -8.96
CA ILE A 176 1.84 16.78 -10.08
C ILE A 176 1.26 17.60 -11.24
N PRO A 177 1.91 17.61 -12.42
CA PRO A 177 1.40 18.35 -13.58
C PRO A 177 0.12 17.68 -14.13
N ALA A 178 -0.69 18.45 -14.86
CA ALA A 178 -1.90 17.96 -15.51
C ALA A 178 -1.61 16.91 -16.60
N SER A 179 -0.43 16.96 -17.21
CA SER A 179 0.05 15.99 -18.19
C SER A 179 1.51 15.63 -17.93
N VAL A 180 1.82 14.34 -17.99
CA VAL A 180 3.17 13.78 -17.82
C VAL A 180 3.61 13.12 -19.11
N GLU A 181 4.88 13.31 -19.49
CA GLU A 181 5.42 12.75 -20.72
C GLU A 181 5.29 11.22 -20.75
N GLY A 182 4.87 10.68 -21.89
CA GLY A 182 4.72 9.23 -22.10
C GLY A 182 3.53 8.59 -21.38
N CYS A 183 2.75 9.35 -20.60
CA CYS A 183 1.60 8.84 -19.86
C CYS A 183 0.29 9.49 -20.33
N VAL A 184 -0.80 8.72 -20.24
CA VAL A 184 -2.17 9.23 -20.31
C VAL A 184 -2.73 9.33 -18.90
N ARG A 185 -3.23 10.51 -18.49
CA ARG A 185 -3.81 10.69 -17.15
C ARG A 185 -5.12 9.92 -17.03
N ALA A 186 -5.09 8.85 -16.25
CA ALA A 186 -6.28 8.09 -15.87
C ALA A 186 -6.89 8.65 -14.57
N ASN A 187 -8.14 8.29 -14.32
CA ASN A 187 -8.85 8.66 -13.11
C ASN A 187 -9.39 7.41 -12.40
N ILE A 188 -9.01 7.23 -11.14
CA ILE A 188 -9.61 6.20 -10.28
C ILE A 188 -10.92 6.77 -9.72
N ILE A 189 -12.05 6.29 -10.22
CA ILE A 189 -13.37 6.73 -9.74
C ILE A 189 -13.55 6.24 -8.30
N LYS A 190 -13.23 4.97 -8.07
CA LYS A 190 -13.14 4.31 -6.77
C LYS A 190 -12.38 3.00 -6.93
N ALA A 191 -11.50 2.69 -5.99
CA ALA A 191 -10.94 1.35 -5.83
C ALA A 191 -10.78 1.05 -4.35
N ALA A 192 -10.86 -0.22 -3.97
CA ALA A 192 -10.75 -0.60 -2.57
C ALA A 192 -10.22 -2.02 -2.37
N PHE A 193 -9.48 -2.20 -1.28
CA PHE A 193 -9.27 -3.50 -0.65
C PHE A 193 -10.12 -3.58 0.61
N TYR A 194 -10.90 -4.66 0.72
CA TYR A 194 -11.56 -5.08 1.96
C TYR A 194 -10.78 -6.29 2.48
N ILE A 195 -10.33 -6.20 3.72
CA ILE A 195 -9.60 -7.26 4.40
C ILE A 195 -10.38 -7.58 5.66
N GLU A 196 -10.99 -8.75 5.70
CA GLU A 196 -11.95 -9.13 6.74
C GLU A 196 -11.47 -10.43 7.40
N GLN A 197 -11.09 -10.36 8.68
CA GLN A 197 -10.71 -11.52 9.46
C GLN A 197 -11.89 -12.50 9.50
N ARG A 198 -11.62 -13.76 9.14
CA ARG A 198 -12.53 -14.88 9.34
C ARG A 198 -11.73 -16.11 9.72
N ASP A 199 -12.19 -16.90 10.67
CA ASP A 199 -11.50 -18.10 11.13
C ASP A 199 -9.99 -17.84 11.37
N ASN A 200 -9.11 -18.71 10.84
CA ASN A 200 -7.65 -18.63 10.92
C ASN A 200 -6.99 -17.77 9.81
N GLY A 201 -7.70 -16.80 9.23
CA GLY A 201 -7.17 -16.01 8.09
C GLY A 201 -8.07 -14.83 7.73
N CYS A 202 -8.01 -14.37 6.50
CA CYS A 202 -8.82 -13.26 6.01
C CYS A 202 -9.50 -13.55 4.68
N ASP A 203 -10.71 -13.04 4.53
CA ASP A 203 -11.32 -12.83 3.21
C ASP A 203 -10.75 -11.52 2.65
N LEU A 204 -10.19 -11.59 1.44
CA LEU A 204 -9.62 -10.46 0.73
C LEU A 204 -10.46 -10.17 -0.52
N THR A 205 -11.05 -8.97 -0.57
CA THR A 205 -11.78 -8.49 -1.74
C THR A 205 -11.08 -7.26 -2.31
N TYR A 206 -10.71 -7.30 -3.58
CA TYR A 206 -10.25 -6.13 -4.34
C TYR A 206 -11.35 -5.68 -5.30
N ILE A 207 -11.71 -4.39 -5.29
CA ILE A 207 -12.65 -3.78 -6.24
C ILE A 207 -11.96 -2.59 -6.93
N GLY A 208 -12.17 -2.43 -8.24
CA GLY A 208 -11.73 -1.24 -8.96
C GLY A 208 -12.75 -0.72 -9.98
N HIS A 209 -12.81 0.60 -10.09
CA HIS A 209 -13.53 1.35 -11.12
C HIS A 209 -12.66 2.51 -11.60
N VAL A 210 -12.30 2.49 -12.89
CA VAL A 210 -11.27 3.38 -13.42
C VAL A 210 -11.66 3.86 -14.81
N ASP A 211 -11.45 5.13 -15.06
CA ASP A 211 -11.44 5.73 -16.39
C ASP A 211 -10.00 5.85 -16.89
N LEU A 212 -9.69 5.21 -18.02
CA LEU A 212 -8.36 5.23 -18.64
C LEU A 212 -8.16 6.41 -19.60
N ALA A 213 -9.11 7.35 -19.61
CA ALA A 213 -9.21 8.59 -20.39
C ALA A 213 -9.28 8.43 -21.92
N TRP A 214 -8.76 7.34 -22.47
CA TRP A 214 -8.87 6.99 -23.88
C TRP A 214 -9.73 5.76 -24.08
N ALA A 215 -10.49 5.74 -25.18
CA ALA A 215 -11.30 4.60 -25.58
C ALA A 215 -10.49 3.30 -25.54
N ILE A 216 -11.06 2.26 -24.93
CA ILE A 216 -10.36 1.01 -24.68
C ILE A 216 -10.63 0.03 -25.83
N PRO A 217 -9.60 -0.42 -26.59
CA PRO A 217 -9.79 -1.45 -27.60
C PRO A 217 -10.29 -2.77 -26.99
N GLY A 218 -11.12 -3.53 -27.72
CA GLY A 218 -11.76 -4.74 -27.18
C GLY A 218 -10.80 -5.81 -26.64
N TYR A 219 -9.64 -5.99 -27.29
CA TYR A 219 -8.62 -6.93 -26.80
C TYR A 219 -7.96 -6.44 -25.50
N ILE A 220 -7.73 -5.13 -25.35
CA ILE A 220 -7.22 -4.52 -24.11
C ILE A 220 -8.25 -4.66 -22.99
N MET A 221 -9.52 -4.37 -23.29
CA MET A 221 -10.62 -4.54 -22.34
C MET A 221 -10.64 -5.98 -21.80
N THR A 222 -10.54 -6.96 -22.69
CA THR A 222 -10.51 -8.39 -22.33
C THR A 222 -9.29 -8.73 -21.46
N THR A 223 -8.10 -8.22 -21.80
CA THR A 223 -6.90 -8.41 -20.98
C THR A 223 -7.08 -7.85 -19.57
N LEU A 224 -7.55 -6.60 -19.46
CA LEU A 224 -7.69 -5.90 -18.18
C LEU A 224 -8.76 -6.55 -17.29
N THR A 225 -9.92 -6.91 -17.85
CA THR A 225 -10.99 -7.55 -17.06
C THR A 225 -10.63 -8.95 -16.57
N ASN A 226 -9.70 -9.64 -17.23
CA ASN A 226 -9.16 -10.91 -16.77
C ASN A 226 -8.01 -10.74 -15.76
N GLU A 227 -7.15 -9.73 -15.92
CA GLU A 227 -5.94 -9.57 -15.12
C GLU A 227 -6.18 -8.84 -13.79
N LEU A 228 -6.99 -7.79 -13.78
CA LEU A 228 -7.12 -6.88 -12.64
C LEU A 228 -7.79 -7.53 -11.41
N PRO A 229 -8.88 -8.33 -11.54
CA PRO A 229 -9.42 -9.10 -10.40
C PRO A 229 -8.38 -10.00 -9.73
N ARG A 230 -7.48 -10.60 -10.53
CA ARG A 230 -6.46 -11.55 -10.05
C ARG A 230 -5.34 -10.88 -9.24
N SER A 231 -5.34 -9.55 -9.10
CA SER A 231 -4.44 -8.84 -8.17
C SER A 231 -4.58 -9.35 -6.73
N ALA A 232 -5.79 -9.73 -6.31
CA ALA A 232 -6.02 -10.33 -4.98
C ALA A 232 -5.28 -11.68 -4.82
N ALA A 233 -5.34 -12.54 -5.85
CA ALA A 233 -4.59 -13.80 -5.88
C ALA A 233 -3.08 -13.56 -5.77
N ARG A 234 -2.57 -12.63 -6.57
CA ARG A 234 -1.14 -12.33 -6.63
C ARG A 234 -0.60 -11.79 -5.31
N LEU A 235 -1.37 -10.95 -4.61
CA LEU A 235 -1.02 -10.49 -3.27
C LEU A 235 -0.97 -11.67 -2.28
N ARG A 236 -2.00 -12.52 -2.25
CA ARG A 236 -2.04 -13.73 -1.41
C ARG A 236 -0.81 -14.61 -1.66
N ASP A 237 -0.51 -14.87 -2.92
CA ASP A 237 0.59 -15.76 -3.32
C ASP A 237 1.95 -15.14 -2.98
N ALA A 238 2.11 -13.83 -3.16
CA ALA A 238 3.34 -13.13 -2.79
C ALA A 238 3.59 -13.16 -1.28
N LEU A 239 2.57 -12.89 -0.44
CA LEU A 239 2.68 -13.03 1.01
C LEU A 239 2.97 -14.48 1.41
N GLY A 240 2.32 -15.44 0.76
CA GLY A 240 2.54 -16.87 0.96
C GLY A 240 3.93 -17.33 0.55
N THR A 241 4.54 -16.72 -0.46
CA THR A 241 5.85 -17.12 -1.00
C THR A 241 7.00 -16.41 -0.31
N PHE A 242 6.92 -15.08 -0.18
CA PHE A 242 8.03 -14.24 0.29
C PHE A 242 7.93 -13.87 1.77
N GLY A 243 6.78 -14.12 2.40
CA GLY A 243 6.49 -13.68 3.77
C GLY A 243 5.90 -12.28 3.83
N VAL A 244 5.62 -11.83 5.05
CA VAL A 244 4.99 -10.53 5.30
C VAL A 244 6.05 -9.43 5.35
N PRO A 245 5.92 -8.33 4.58
CA PRO A 245 6.87 -7.23 4.65
C PRO A 245 6.75 -6.48 6.01
N PRO A 246 7.79 -5.72 6.40
CA PRO A 246 7.83 -5.02 7.68
C PRO A 246 6.62 -4.11 7.91
N VAL A 247 6.14 -4.06 9.16
CA VAL A 247 4.98 -3.26 9.55
C VAL A 247 5.30 -2.39 10.74
N LEU A 248 5.14 -1.07 10.59
CA LEU A 248 5.29 -0.13 11.69
C LEU A 248 3.94 0.05 12.41
N ILE A 249 3.94 -0.18 13.72
CA ILE A 249 2.80 -0.02 14.64
C ILE A 249 3.17 1.07 15.65
N ASP A 250 2.65 2.27 15.46
CA ASP A 250 2.97 3.46 16.26
C ASP A 250 1.77 3.94 17.08
N ARG A 251 1.29 3.12 18.02
CA ARG A 251 0.10 3.42 18.85
C ARG A 251 0.17 4.74 19.60
N GLN A 252 1.39 5.17 19.92
CA GLN A 252 1.65 6.39 20.67
C GLN A 252 1.79 7.60 19.75
N GLY A 253 1.77 7.44 18.43
CA GLY A 253 1.90 8.54 17.47
C GLY A 253 3.24 9.25 17.55
N CYS A 254 4.30 8.53 17.92
CA CYS A 254 5.64 9.04 18.13
C CYS A 254 6.33 9.48 16.83
N LEU A 255 5.89 9.02 15.67
CA LEU A 255 6.61 9.20 14.41
C LEU A 255 5.77 9.93 13.35
N ALA A 256 6.43 10.77 12.56
CA ALA A 256 6.00 11.15 11.23
C ALA A 256 6.79 10.31 10.22
N LEU A 257 6.17 9.26 9.70
CA LEU A 257 6.82 8.35 8.75
C LEU A 257 7.03 9.05 7.40
N GLN A 258 8.28 9.14 6.94
CA GLN A 258 8.63 9.61 5.60
C GLN A 258 8.54 8.45 4.62
N TYR A 259 9.18 7.31 4.93
CA TYR A 259 8.97 6.06 4.21
C TYR A 259 9.34 4.84 5.04
N LEU A 260 8.74 3.71 4.69
CA LEU A 260 9.16 2.37 5.08
C LEU A 260 9.33 1.56 3.80
N ALA A 261 10.57 1.20 3.51
CA ALA A 261 10.94 0.42 2.33
C ALA A 261 11.51 -0.93 2.76
N CYS A 262 11.20 -1.96 1.98
CA CYS A 262 11.81 -3.27 2.07
C CYS A 262 12.24 -3.66 0.65
N ASN A 263 13.53 -3.89 0.45
CA ASN A 263 14.02 -4.44 -0.80
C ASN A 263 13.70 -5.95 -0.80
N PRO A 264 12.92 -6.45 -1.76
CA PRO A 264 12.46 -7.84 -1.73
C PRO A 264 13.59 -8.86 -1.96
N GLU A 265 14.64 -8.50 -2.69
CA GLU A 265 15.75 -9.41 -3.01
C GLU A 265 16.73 -9.49 -1.85
N THR A 266 17.17 -8.33 -1.35
CA THR A 266 18.19 -8.26 -0.29
C THR A 266 17.58 -8.35 1.11
N ARG A 267 16.25 -8.24 1.22
CA ARG A 267 15.50 -8.13 2.48
C ARG A 267 15.95 -6.96 3.37
N GLN A 268 16.69 -6.00 2.81
CA GLN A 268 17.09 -4.81 3.57
C GLN A 268 15.86 -3.92 3.80
N ILE A 269 15.72 -3.47 5.05
CA ILE A 269 14.68 -2.56 5.48
C ILE A 269 15.31 -1.19 5.68
N SER A 270 14.61 -0.17 5.18
CA SER A 270 14.95 1.23 5.43
C SER A 270 13.71 1.95 5.94
N LEU A 271 13.78 2.41 7.18
CA LEU A 271 12.74 3.23 7.82
C LEU A 271 13.30 4.63 8.01
N PHE A 272 12.61 5.63 7.45
CA PHE A 272 12.95 7.03 7.64
C PHE A 272 11.77 7.79 8.25
N ALA A 273 12.00 8.44 9.39
CA ALA A 273 10.96 9.13 10.14
C ALA A 273 11.49 10.34 10.92
N THR A 274 10.58 11.27 11.21
CA THR A 274 10.80 12.34 12.19
C THR A 274 10.19 11.94 13.54
N ILE A 275 10.90 12.17 14.64
CA ILE A 275 10.38 11.93 15.99
C ILE A 275 9.45 13.10 16.36
N ARG A 276 8.16 12.82 16.54
CA ARG A 276 7.15 13.80 16.95
C ARG A 276 7.07 13.95 18.47
N GLN A 277 7.30 12.85 19.18
CA GLN A 277 7.36 12.81 20.65
C GLN A 277 8.08 11.55 21.12
N ALA A 278 8.52 11.58 22.38
CA ALA A 278 9.08 10.41 23.05
C ALA A 278 8.04 9.29 23.17
N GLY A 279 8.52 8.06 23.28
CA GLY A 279 7.69 6.87 23.44
C GLY A 279 8.24 5.68 22.68
N THR A 280 7.37 4.72 22.37
CA THR A 280 7.78 3.49 21.68
C THR A 280 6.87 3.22 20.48
N ALA A 281 7.50 3.06 19.31
CA ALA A 281 6.89 2.46 18.13
C ALA A 281 7.42 1.04 17.93
N ASN A 282 6.62 0.13 17.36
CA ASN A 282 7.03 -1.25 17.14
C ASN A 282 7.10 -1.58 15.65
N LEU A 283 8.20 -2.18 15.21
CA LEU A 283 8.37 -2.69 13.86
C LEU A 283 8.21 -4.22 13.88
N TYR A 284 7.11 -4.72 13.34
CA TYR A 284 6.89 -6.15 13.13
C TYR A 284 7.69 -6.65 11.94
N LEU A 285 8.30 -7.82 12.10
CA LEU A 285 9.07 -8.53 11.09
C LEU A 285 8.63 -9.99 11.07
N ASP A 286 8.42 -10.54 9.88
CA ASP A 286 8.08 -11.95 9.72
C ASP A 286 9.32 -12.83 9.88
N TYR A 287 9.61 -13.24 11.11
CA TYR A 287 10.70 -14.17 11.43
C TYR A 287 10.39 -15.61 11.03
N THR A 288 9.17 -15.93 10.58
CA THR A 288 8.80 -17.29 10.19
C THR A 288 9.14 -17.59 8.73
N LYS A 289 9.08 -16.57 7.87
CA LYS A 289 9.29 -16.75 6.43
C LYS A 289 10.30 -15.76 5.83
N MET A 290 10.19 -14.46 6.14
CA MET A 290 11.05 -13.45 5.51
C MET A 290 12.43 -13.35 6.20
N PHE A 291 12.46 -13.32 7.52
CA PHE A 291 13.65 -13.08 8.35
C PHE A 291 13.99 -14.28 9.24
N THR A 292 14.05 -15.48 8.66
CA THR A 292 14.15 -16.75 9.40
C THR A 292 15.39 -16.89 10.29
N LYS A 293 16.47 -16.18 9.99
CA LYS A 293 17.70 -16.16 10.79
C LYS A 293 17.83 -14.94 11.69
N GLY A 294 16.80 -14.10 11.73
CA GLY A 294 16.82 -12.84 12.44
C GLY A 294 17.24 -11.67 11.55
N VAL A 295 17.50 -10.54 12.21
CA VAL A 295 17.92 -9.29 11.57
C VAL A 295 19.02 -8.63 12.37
N VAL A 296 19.79 -7.77 11.71
CA VAL A 296 20.84 -6.94 12.33
C VAL A 296 20.55 -5.48 12.01
N VAL A 297 20.52 -4.63 13.03
CA VAL A 297 20.49 -3.17 12.85
C VAL A 297 21.87 -2.75 12.37
N SER A 298 22.01 -2.47 11.08
CA SER A 298 23.30 -2.14 10.47
C SER A 298 23.65 -0.67 10.63
N ASN A 299 22.66 0.23 10.66
CA ASN A 299 22.90 1.65 10.86
C ASN A 299 21.70 2.40 11.43
N ILE A 300 21.98 3.45 12.20
CA ILE A 300 21.03 4.50 12.58
C ILE A 300 21.67 5.84 12.24
N LEU A 301 21.07 6.56 11.30
CA LEU A 301 21.58 7.81 10.75
C LEU A 301 20.61 8.97 11.03
N GLY A 302 21.07 10.21 10.93
CA GLY A 302 20.23 11.41 11.06
C GLY A 302 20.48 12.20 12.35
N SER A 303 19.84 13.36 12.45
CA SER A 303 20.04 14.31 13.57
C SER A 303 19.57 13.76 14.91
N ALA A 304 18.64 12.81 14.92
CA ALA A 304 18.13 12.15 16.11
C ALA A 304 18.69 10.74 16.32
N ALA A 305 19.71 10.29 15.56
CA ALA A 305 20.16 8.90 15.60
C ALA A 305 20.54 8.40 17.00
N THR A 306 21.20 9.22 17.82
CA THR A 306 21.63 8.89 19.18
C THR A 306 20.49 8.80 20.20
N THR A 307 19.29 9.21 19.81
CA THR A 307 18.08 9.23 20.66
C THR A 307 17.13 8.08 20.39
N VAL A 308 17.49 7.20 19.44
CA VAL A 308 16.73 6.02 19.06
C VAL A 308 17.43 4.79 19.60
N ASN A 309 16.76 4.07 20.50
CA ASN A 309 17.20 2.77 20.97
C ASN A 309 16.34 1.68 20.33
N VAL A 310 16.98 0.62 19.84
CA VAL A 310 16.29 -0.52 19.22
C VAL A 310 16.52 -1.76 20.07
N ARG A 311 15.43 -2.39 20.49
CA ARG A 311 15.47 -3.65 21.26
C ARG A 311 14.41 -4.62 20.76
N GLU A 312 14.58 -5.89 21.09
CA GLU A 312 13.53 -6.86 20.84
C GLU A 312 12.32 -6.60 21.74
N SER A 313 11.15 -6.89 21.19
CA SER A 313 9.87 -6.79 21.86
C SER A 313 9.00 -7.98 21.47
N PHE A 314 8.20 -8.46 22.40
CA PHE A 314 7.31 -9.59 22.20
C PHE A 314 5.89 -9.19 22.62
N THR A 315 4.91 -9.54 21.81
CA THR A 315 3.48 -9.33 22.12
C THR A 315 2.70 -10.60 21.81
N SER A 316 1.50 -10.72 22.37
CA SER A 316 0.56 -11.80 22.07
C SER A 316 -0.88 -11.32 22.10
N GLU A 317 -1.12 -10.10 21.62
CA GLU A 317 -2.42 -9.44 21.62
C GLU A 317 -3.49 -10.18 20.82
N ASP A 318 -3.10 -10.92 19.78
CA ASP A 318 -3.95 -11.81 18.99
C ASP A 318 -3.92 -13.28 19.47
N GLY A 319 -3.33 -13.53 20.65
CA GLY A 319 -3.14 -14.88 21.19
C GLY A 319 -1.98 -15.64 20.57
N GLN A 320 -1.23 -15.05 19.63
CA GLN A 320 -0.03 -15.64 19.02
C GLN A 320 1.22 -14.87 19.44
N PRO A 321 2.34 -15.54 19.77
CA PRO A 321 3.58 -14.84 20.08
C PRO A 321 4.10 -14.13 18.82
N ARG A 322 4.15 -12.80 18.88
CA ARG A 322 4.70 -11.93 17.82
C ARG A 322 6.02 -11.36 18.30
N ARG A 323 7.09 -11.58 17.54
CA ARG A 323 8.41 -10.96 17.73
C ARG A 323 8.50 -9.69 16.90
N MET A 324 8.99 -8.61 17.51
CA MET A 324 9.07 -7.28 16.92
C MET A 324 10.36 -6.59 17.37
N LEU A 325 10.67 -5.47 16.74
CA LEU A 325 11.64 -4.50 17.25
C LEU A 325 10.89 -3.31 17.88
N ALA A 326 11.13 -3.01 19.14
CA ALA A 326 10.72 -1.76 19.76
C ALA A 326 11.74 -0.67 19.43
N LEU A 327 11.25 0.44 18.92
CA LEU A 327 11.98 1.69 18.70
C LEU A 327 11.63 2.62 19.85
N ASP A 328 12.47 2.66 20.88
CA ASP A 328 12.33 3.57 22.00
C ASP A 328 12.95 4.92 21.63
N LEU A 329 12.15 5.98 21.70
CA LEU A 329 12.46 7.31 21.22
C LEU A 329 12.55 8.25 22.42
N SER A 330 13.70 8.88 22.62
CA SER A 330 13.91 9.78 23.75
C SER A 330 13.35 11.19 23.49
N PRO A 331 12.99 11.97 24.53
CA PRO A 331 12.50 13.33 24.37
C PRO A 331 13.48 14.26 23.62
N GLU A 332 14.79 14.07 23.82
CA GLU A 332 15.86 14.86 23.20
C GLU A 332 15.87 14.73 21.66
N GLY A 333 15.29 13.66 21.11
CA GLY A 333 15.18 13.42 19.68
C GLY A 333 14.04 14.16 18.99
N THR A 334 13.12 14.77 19.76
CA THR A 334 11.89 15.38 19.23
C THR A 334 12.19 16.47 18.19
N GLY A 335 11.51 16.39 17.05
CA GLY A 335 11.72 17.25 15.88
C GLY A 335 12.90 16.83 15.00
N GLY A 336 13.78 15.96 15.50
CA GLY A 336 14.88 15.39 14.73
C GLY A 336 14.45 14.18 13.89
N GLU A 337 15.28 13.86 12.91
CA GLU A 337 15.03 12.77 11.97
C GLU A 337 16.00 11.62 12.21
N PHE A 338 15.54 10.40 11.97
CA PHE A 338 16.41 9.24 11.91
C PHE A 338 16.06 8.34 10.73
N ARG A 339 17.09 7.67 10.20
CA ARG A 339 16.99 6.60 9.23
C ARG A 339 17.58 5.33 9.84
N LEU A 340 16.73 4.34 10.04
CA LEU A 340 17.08 3.01 10.54
C LEU A 340 17.26 2.06 9.37
N ILE A 341 18.45 1.46 9.25
CA ILE A 341 18.76 0.42 8.27
C ILE A 341 18.89 -0.92 8.99
N ILE A 342 18.17 -1.91 8.50
CA ILE A 342 18.16 -3.27 9.05
C ILE A 342 18.42 -4.24 7.91
N ASP A 343 19.39 -5.13 8.09
CA ASP A 343 19.71 -6.20 7.15
C ASP A 343 19.24 -7.55 7.71
N ALA A 344 18.90 -8.49 6.82
CA ALA A 344 18.67 -9.87 7.22
C ALA A 344 19.98 -10.49 7.75
N ALA A 345 19.91 -11.25 8.84
CA ALA A 345 21.10 -11.76 9.53
C ALA A 345 21.84 -12.86 8.77
N ASP A 346 21.19 -13.49 7.79
CA ASP A 346 21.72 -14.50 6.88
C ASP A 346 22.33 -13.92 5.60
N LYS A 347 22.42 -12.59 5.50
CA LYS A 347 23.17 -11.95 4.43
C LYS A 347 24.65 -12.24 4.64
N GLU A 348 25.20 -13.15 3.83
CA GLU A 348 26.65 -13.18 3.61
C GLU A 348 27.07 -11.75 3.20
N GLY A 349 28.17 -11.26 3.75
CA GLY A 349 28.65 -9.91 3.51
C GLY A 349 28.68 -9.59 2.01
N PRO A 350 28.63 -8.30 1.62
CA PRO A 350 28.37 -7.92 0.23
C PRO A 350 29.32 -8.67 -0.71
N ASP A 351 28.78 -9.52 -1.58
CA ASP A 351 29.50 -10.01 -2.73
C ASP A 351 29.92 -8.78 -3.53
N SER A 352 31.21 -8.47 -3.48
CA SER A 352 31.86 -7.56 -4.41
C SER A 352 31.78 -8.20 -5.79
N GLY A 353 30.63 -8.05 -6.46
CA GLY A 353 30.32 -8.77 -7.68
C GLY A 353 29.31 -8.00 -8.51
N THR A 354 29.84 -7.29 -9.50
CA THR A 354 29.12 -6.59 -10.57
C THR A 354 28.16 -7.53 -11.31
N GLY A 355 26.88 -7.54 -10.91
CA GLY A 355 25.78 -8.05 -11.72
C GLY A 355 24.91 -6.87 -12.17
N PRO A 356 24.44 -6.82 -13.43
CA PRO A 356 23.55 -5.75 -13.87
C PRO A 356 22.25 -5.89 -13.08
N GLY A 357 21.93 -4.89 -12.25
CA GLY A 357 20.62 -4.78 -11.63
C GLY A 357 19.57 -4.68 -12.73
N TRP A 358 18.73 -5.70 -12.84
CA TRP A 358 17.57 -5.69 -13.73
C TRP A 358 16.38 -5.11 -12.97
N TRP A 359 16.14 -3.81 -13.15
CA TRP A 359 14.82 -3.19 -13.20
C TRP A 359 14.86 -1.88 -13.98
#